data_AF-A0A258SMX2-F1
#
_entry.id   AF-A0A258SMX2-F1
#
_cell.length_a   1.000
_cell.length_b   1.000
_cell.length_c   1.000
_cell.angle_alpha   90.00
_cell.angle_beta   90.00
_cell.angle_gamma   90.00
#
_symmetry.space_group_name_H-M   'P 1'
#
loop_
_entity.id
_entity.type
_entity.pdbx_description
1 polymer ?
#
loop_
_entity_poly.entity_id
_entity_poly.type
_entity_poly.pdbx_seq_one_letter_code
_entity_poly.pdbx_strand_id
1 'polypeptide(L)'
;LWQMGFMTVNVCKDTPYLVFHSSPSIQKVPMSGHSAANVNARLSAMLRYILCVSRFAHYAKVKIRDRIGAYVNAEACERDLQTWLHSYCLGNDDAGPDMKARFPLREASVEVKAVPSRPGTFACVMHLRPHFQLDQIFTTFKLVTDVAIAASRTG
;
A
#
# COMPACT_ATOMS: atom_id res chain seq x y z
N LEU A 1 -9.03 19.57 5.71
CA LEU A 1 -10.09 18.91 4.91
C LEU A 1 -9.89 17.39 4.83
N TRP A 2 -8.73 16.89 4.37
CA TRP A 2 -8.50 15.44 4.28
C TRP A 2 -8.56 14.70 5.63
N GLN A 3 -8.14 15.33 6.73
CA GLN A 3 -8.28 14.78 8.10
C GLN A 3 -9.75 14.58 8.54
N MET A 4 -10.69 15.23 7.86
CA MET A 4 -12.13 15.07 8.08
C MET A 4 -12.77 14.10 7.07
N GLY A 5 -11.96 13.41 6.26
CA GLY A 5 -12.43 12.44 5.27
C GLY A 5 -12.97 13.05 3.97
N PHE A 6 -12.76 14.34 3.74
CA PHE A 6 -13.17 14.99 2.50
C PHE A 6 -12.11 14.83 1.40
N MET A 7 -12.58 14.45 0.20
CA MET A 7 -11.83 14.49 -1.04
C MET A 7 -12.05 15.85 -1.71
N THR A 8 -11.01 16.64 -1.88
CA THR A 8 -11.11 18.01 -2.42
C THR A 8 -10.65 18.07 -3.87
N VAL A 9 -11.42 18.77 -4.69
CA VAL A 9 -11.01 19.18 -6.04
C VAL A 9 -10.28 20.52 -5.92
N ASN A 10 -9.08 20.61 -6.50
CA ASN A 10 -8.29 21.84 -6.50
C ASN A 10 -7.98 22.23 -7.94
N VAL A 11 -7.85 23.53 -8.20
CA VAL A 11 -7.45 24.06 -9.51
C VAL A 11 -5.93 24.09 -9.58
N CYS A 12 -5.36 23.55 -10.65
CA CYS A 12 -3.94 23.70 -10.93
C CYS A 12 -3.67 25.11 -11.45
N LYS A 13 -3.00 25.95 -10.65
CA LYS A 13 -2.70 27.34 -11.00
C LYS A 13 -2.10 27.44 -12.40
N ASP A 14 -2.56 28.42 -13.18
CA ASP A 14 -2.08 28.72 -14.53
C ASP A 14 -2.31 27.59 -15.55
N THR A 15 -3.22 26.66 -15.26
CA THR A 15 -3.65 25.59 -16.19
C THR A 15 -5.17 25.41 -16.15
N PRO A 16 -5.79 24.82 -17.18
CA PRO A 16 -7.22 24.49 -17.15
C PRO A 16 -7.54 23.22 -16.35
N TYR A 17 -6.56 22.62 -15.68
CA TYR A 17 -6.71 21.30 -15.05
C TYR A 17 -7.20 21.38 -13.60
N LEU A 18 -7.96 20.35 -13.21
CA LEU A 18 -8.39 20.10 -11.84
C LEU A 18 -7.66 18.87 -11.30
N VAL A 19 -7.36 18.86 -10.00
CA VAL A 19 -6.63 17.77 -9.35
C VAL A 19 -7.23 17.40 -8.00
N PHE A 20 -7.27 16.09 -7.76
CA PHE A 20 -7.46 15.51 -6.44
C PHE A 20 -6.08 15.22 -5.85
N HIS A 21 -5.65 15.99 -4.86
CA HIS A 21 -4.35 15.76 -4.20
C HIS A 21 -4.38 14.55 -3.25
N SER A 22 -5.55 14.23 -2.71
CA SER A 22 -5.70 13.13 -1.75
C SER A 22 -7.08 12.50 -1.88
N SER A 23 -7.14 11.20 -1.64
CA SER A 23 -8.36 10.39 -1.68
C SER A 23 -8.57 9.67 -0.35
N PRO A 24 -8.84 10.40 0.76
CA PRO A 24 -9.15 9.77 2.04
C PRO A 24 -10.55 9.15 2.01
N SER A 25 -10.78 8.18 2.89
CA SER A 25 -12.12 7.73 3.28
C SER A 25 -12.62 8.53 4.47
N ILE A 26 -13.87 8.31 4.86
CA ILE A 26 -14.47 8.90 6.08
C ILE A 26 -13.97 8.26 7.39
N GLN A 27 -13.10 7.24 7.31
CA GLN A 27 -12.58 6.55 8.48
C GLN A 27 -11.71 7.48 9.33
N LYS A 28 -12.03 7.59 10.62
CA LYS A 28 -11.20 8.32 11.58
C LYS A 28 -9.95 7.51 11.93
N VAL A 29 -8.78 8.06 11.61
CA VAL A 29 -7.47 7.46 11.95
C VAL A 29 -6.99 8.00 13.31
N PRO A 30 -6.52 7.15 14.23
CA PRO A 30 -5.91 7.59 15.48
C PRO A 30 -4.68 8.47 15.23
N MET A 31 -4.57 9.60 15.95
CA MET A 31 -3.46 10.56 15.76
C MET A 31 -2.18 10.20 16.53
N SER A 32 -2.22 9.23 17.45
CA SER A 32 -1.15 9.00 18.42
C SER A 32 -0.35 7.72 18.14
N GLY A 33 0.90 7.88 17.72
CA GLY A 33 1.95 6.84 17.78
C GLY A 33 2.56 6.45 16.43
N HIS A 34 3.80 5.94 16.48
CA HIS A 34 4.53 5.39 15.32
C HIS A 34 4.49 3.86 15.29
N SER A 35 3.38 3.25 15.72
CA SER A 35 3.22 1.79 15.67
C SER A 35 2.85 1.33 14.24
N ALA A 36 3.20 0.07 13.92
CA ALA A 36 2.76 -0.57 12.68
C ALA A 36 1.22 -0.56 12.54
N ALA A 37 0.50 -0.66 13.67
CA ALA A 37 -0.97 -0.58 13.69
C ALA A 37 -1.48 0.79 13.19
N ASN A 38 -0.82 1.89 13.55
CA ASN A 38 -1.22 3.22 13.10
C ASN A 38 -0.91 3.44 11.62
N VAL A 39 0.21 2.91 11.13
CA VAL A 39 0.54 2.92 9.70
C VAL A 39 -0.53 2.17 8.92
N ASN A 40 -0.91 0.97 9.37
CA ASN A 40 -1.97 0.17 8.76
C ASN A 40 -3.33 0.89 8.84
N ALA A 41 -3.68 1.52 9.96
CA ALA A 41 -4.91 2.29 10.08
C ALA A 41 -4.96 3.47 9.09
N ARG A 42 -3.82 4.15 8.88
CA ARG A 42 -3.71 5.23 7.90
C ARG A 42 -3.83 4.72 6.46
N LEU A 43 -3.20 3.58 6.14
CA LEU A 43 -3.33 2.96 4.81
C LEU A 43 -4.76 2.52 4.53
N SER A 44 -5.41 1.90 5.51
CA SER A 44 -6.82 1.50 5.42
C SER A 44 -7.75 2.70 5.31
N ALA A 45 -7.40 3.88 5.82
CA ALA A 45 -8.21 5.07 5.63
C ALA A 45 -8.03 5.76 4.26
N MET A 46 -7.15 5.27 3.39
CA MET A 46 -6.96 5.83 2.05
C MET A 46 -7.74 5.01 1.02
N LEU A 47 -8.68 5.66 0.35
CA LEU A 47 -9.61 5.01 -0.57
C LEU A 47 -8.88 4.28 -1.71
N ARG A 48 -7.81 4.86 -2.24
CA ARG A 48 -7.02 4.23 -3.32
C ARG A 48 -6.47 2.85 -2.92
N TYR A 49 -6.04 2.68 -1.66
CA TYR A 49 -5.51 1.41 -1.18
C TYR A 49 -6.62 0.41 -0.89
N ILE A 50 -7.73 0.85 -0.28
CA ILE A 50 -8.92 0.00 -0.12
C ILE A 50 -9.39 -0.51 -1.48
N LEU A 51 -9.59 0.38 -2.47
CA LEU A 51 -10.10 -0.01 -3.78
C LEU A 51 -9.16 -1.01 -4.48
N CYS A 52 -7.85 -0.81 -4.36
CA CYS A 52 -6.86 -1.77 -4.84
C CYS A 52 -7.06 -3.16 -4.19
N VAL A 53 -7.08 -3.23 -2.86
CA VAL A 53 -7.26 -4.48 -2.11
C VAL A 53 -8.62 -5.13 -2.39
N SER A 54 -9.70 -4.37 -2.48
CA SER A 54 -11.05 -4.87 -2.80
C SER A 54 -11.10 -5.55 -4.18
N ARG A 55 -10.37 -5.04 -5.18
CA ARG A 55 -10.28 -5.68 -6.50
C ARG A 55 -9.62 -7.05 -6.42
N PHE A 56 -8.55 -7.19 -5.63
CA PHE A 56 -7.92 -8.50 -5.39
C PHE A 56 -8.86 -9.44 -4.63
N ALA A 57 -9.59 -8.95 -3.63
CA ALA A 57 -10.56 -9.76 -2.89
C ALA A 57 -11.67 -10.30 -3.82
N HIS A 58 -12.21 -9.46 -4.71
CA HIS A 58 -13.19 -9.90 -5.71
C HIS A 58 -12.63 -10.96 -6.65
N TYR A 59 -11.41 -10.75 -7.16
CA TYR A 59 -10.78 -11.69 -8.08
C TYR A 59 -10.47 -13.02 -7.37
N ALA A 60 -9.91 -12.97 -6.16
CA ALA A 60 -9.65 -14.14 -5.35
C ALA A 60 -10.92 -14.96 -5.12
N LYS A 61 -12.05 -14.31 -4.81
CA LYS A 61 -13.34 -14.97 -4.64
C LYS A 61 -13.78 -15.74 -5.88
N VAL A 62 -13.66 -15.12 -7.06
CA VAL A 62 -14.02 -15.75 -8.35
C VAL A 62 -13.06 -16.89 -8.69
N LYS A 63 -11.74 -16.65 -8.60
CA LYS A 63 -10.71 -17.65 -8.91
C LYS A 63 -10.82 -18.90 -8.03
N ILE A 64 -11.01 -18.70 -6.71
CA ILE A 64 -11.18 -19.82 -5.77
C ILE A 64 -12.48 -20.56 -6.07
N ARG A 65 -13.59 -19.84 -6.33
CA ARG A 65 -14.89 -20.44 -6.65
C ARG A 65 -14.80 -21.34 -7.89
N ASP A 66 -14.13 -20.88 -8.94
CA ASP A 66 -14.00 -21.61 -10.21
C ASP A 66 -13.02 -22.80 -10.11
N ARG A 67 -12.40 -23.00 -8.94
CA ARG A 67 -11.47 -24.09 -8.61
C ARG A 67 -11.91 -24.90 -7.39
N ILE A 68 -13.16 -24.72 -6.93
CA ILE A 68 -13.73 -25.55 -5.85
C ILE A 68 -13.66 -27.03 -6.28
N GLY A 69 -13.08 -27.86 -5.43
CA GLY A 69 -12.89 -29.30 -5.69
C GLY A 69 -11.68 -29.66 -6.56
N ALA A 70 -10.96 -28.68 -7.12
CA ALA A 70 -9.77 -28.94 -7.93
C ALA A 70 -8.48 -29.03 -7.09
N TYR A 71 -8.45 -28.43 -5.89
CA TYR A 71 -7.28 -28.44 -5.03
C TYR A 71 -7.22 -29.73 -4.19
N VAL A 72 -6.10 -30.44 -4.31
CA VAL A 72 -5.84 -31.69 -3.59
C VAL A 72 -5.49 -31.44 -2.12
N ASN A 73 -4.76 -30.36 -1.83
CA ASN A 73 -4.35 -29.97 -0.49
C ASN A 73 -4.19 -28.44 -0.36
N ALA A 74 -3.96 -27.97 0.87
CA ALA A 74 -3.82 -26.55 1.17
C ALA A 74 -2.63 -25.93 0.42
N GLU A 75 -1.53 -26.67 0.31
CA GLU A 75 -0.28 -26.25 -0.34
C GLU A 75 -0.47 -26.04 -1.86
N ALA A 76 -1.30 -26.85 -2.51
CA ALA A 76 -1.64 -26.68 -3.92
C ALA A 76 -2.46 -25.38 -4.13
N CYS A 77 -3.40 -25.10 -3.23
CA CYS A 77 -4.17 -23.85 -3.25
C CYS A 77 -3.26 -22.63 -3.02
N GLU A 78 -2.38 -22.71 -2.01
CA GLU A 78 -1.42 -21.66 -1.70
C GLU A 78 -0.53 -21.33 -2.89
N ARG A 79 0.08 -22.34 -3.53
CA ARG A 79 0.96 -22.12 -4.70
C ARG A 79 0.24 -21.50 -5.89
N ASP A 80 -0.98 -21.92 -6.20
CA ASP A 80 -1.77 -21.34 -7.29
C ASP A 80 -2.12 -19.87 -7.01
N LEU A 81 -2.55 -19.57 -5.78
CA LEU A 81 -2.86 -18.20 -5.37
C LEU A 81 -1.60 -17.32 -5.31
N GLN A 82 -0.48 -17.85 -4.82
CA GLN A 82 0.80 -17.13 -4.74
C GLN A 82 1.32 -16.79 -6.14
N THR A 83 1.28 -17.74 -7.07
CA THR A 83 1.68 -17.53 -8.47
C THR A 83 0.83 -16.46 -9.13
N TRP A 84 -0.49 -16.50 -8.90
CA TRP A 84 -1.40 -15.48 -9.41
C TRP A 84 -1.12 -14.10 -8.80
N LEU A 85 -0.91 -13.98 -7.49
CA LEU A 85 -0.57 -12.71 -6.86
C LEU A 85 0.75 -12.14 -7.40
N HIS A 86 1.77 -12.98 -7.59
CA HIS A 86 3.05 -12.55 -8.15
C HIS A 86 2.95 -11.94 -9.55
N SER A 87 1.95 -12.35 -10.35
CA SER A 87 1.73 -11.73 -11.67
C SER A 87 1.31 -10.25 -11.60
N TYR A 88 0.97 -9.75 -10.41
CA TYR A 88 0.65 -8.34 -10.15
C TYR A 88 1.69 -7.63 -9.29
N CYS A 89 2.79 -8.31 -8.94
CA CYS A 89 3.87 -7.74 -8.14
C CYS A 89 4.96 -7.15 -9.03
N LEU A 90 5.55 -6.05 -8.58
CA LEU A 90 6.68 -5.39 -9.23
C LEU A 90 7.88 -5.36 -8.28
N GLY A 91 8.93 -6.10 -8.63
CA GLY A 91 10.14 -6.20 -7.80
C GLY A 91 11.05 -4.96 -7.84
N ASN A 92 10.79 -4.01 -8.74
CA ASN A 92 11.57 -2.76 -8.87
C ASN A 92 10.73 -1.55 -8.44
N ASP A 93 11.20 -0.83 -7.42
CA ASP A 93 10.56 0.37 -6.90
C ASP A 93 10.74 1.62 -7.78
N ASP A 94 11.71 1.62 -8.69
CA ASP A 94 12.01 2.75 -9.57
C ASP A 94 11.20 2.73 -10.88
N ALA A 95 10.29 1.76 -11.02
CA ALA A 95 9.45 1.67 -12.19
C ALA A 95 8.56 2.91 -12.38
N GLY A 96 8.30 3.25 -13.65
CA GLY A 96 7.47 4.38 -14.02
C GLY A 96 6.01 4.25 -13.55
N PRO A 97 5.25 5.35 -13.49
CA PRO A 97 3.86 5.36 -13.03
C PRO A 97 2.95 4.37 -13.79
N ASP A 98 3.14 4.24 -15.10
CA ASP A 98 2.35 3.31 -15.92
C ASP A 98 2.57 1.84 -15.54
N MET A 99 3.81 1.47 -15.22
CA MET A 99 4.15 0.12 -14.80
C MET A 99 3.62 -0.16 -13.40
N LYS A 100 3.74 0.80 -12.47
CA LYS A 100 3.14 0.71 -11.13
C LYS A 100 1.62 0.66 -11.15
N ALA A 101 0.98 1.25 -12.17
CA ALA A 101 -0.47 1.14 -12.34
C ALA A 101 -0.88 -0.26 -12.85
N ARG A 102 -0.09 -0.87 -13.73
CA ARG A 102 -0.32 -2.24 -14.24
C ARG A 102 0.01 -3.32 -13.20
N PHE A 103 1.03 -3.10 -12.40
CA PHE A 103 1.50 -3.98 -11.33
C PHE A 103 1.38 -3.24 -9.99
N PRO A 104 0.18 -3.21 -9.38
CA PRO A 104 -0.11 -2.32 -8.25
C PRO A 104 0.54 -2.75 -6.93
N LEU A 105 1.08 -3.97 -6.84
CA LEU A 105 1.67 -4.54 -5.63
C LEU A 105 3.20 -4.48 -5.69
N ARG A 106 3.81 -4.07 -4.58
CA ARG A 106 5.26 -4.24 -4.36
C ARG A 106 5.57 -5.68 -3.99
N GLU A 107 4.83 -6.21 -3.03
CA GLU A 107 4.95 -7.60 -2.56
C GLU A 107 3.58 -8.13 -2.17
N ALA A 108 3.44 -9.44 -2.23
CA ALA A 108 2.25 -10.15 -1.82
C ALA A 108 2.62 -11.54 -1.32
N SER A 109 1.95 -11.99 -0.27
CA SER A 109 2.04 -13.37 0.20
C SER A 109 0.65 -13.91 0.51
N VAL A 110 0.50 -15.22 0.37
CA VAL A 110 -0.69 -15.95 0.77
C VAL A 110 -0.31 -17.12 1.65
N GLU A 111 -1.09 -17.34 2.71
CA GLU A 111 -0.99 -18.51 3.58
C GLU A 111 -2.33 -19.24 3.55
N VAL A 112 -2.30 -20.55 3.28
CA VAL A 112 -3.50 -21.40 3.24
C VAL A 112 -3.35 -22.54 4.24
N LYS A 113 -4.32 -22.68 5.14
CA LYS A 113 -4.36 -23.73 6.16
C LYS A 113 -5.66 -24.51 6.10
N ALA A 114 -5.60 -25.83 6.26
CA ALA A 114 -6.79 -26.64 6.48
C ALA A 114 -7.48 -26.24 7.79
N VAL A 115 -8.81 -26.20 7.78
CA VAL A 115 -9.60 -25.92 8.98
C VAL A 115 -9.89 -27.25 9.69
N PRO A 116 -9.33 -27.49 10.90
CA PRO A 116 -9.43 -28.80 11.54
C PRO A 116 -10.87 -29.25 11.81
N SER A 117 -11.77 -28.30 12.07
CA SER A 117 -13.19 -28.57 12.35
C SER A 117 -14.04 -28.83 11.10
N ARG A 118 -13.51 -28.61 9.89
CA ARG A 118 -14.27 -28.69 8.63
C ARG A 118 -13.42 -29.33 7.52
N PRO A 119 -13.47 -30.66 7.35
CA PRO A 119 -12.77 -31.36 6.27
C PRO A 119 -13.09 -30.77 4.89
N GLY A 120 -12.08 -30.62 4.04
CA GLY A 120 -12.22 -29.99 2.72
C GLY A 120 -12.36 -28.47 2.73
N THR A 121 -12.30 -27.82 3.90
CA THR A 121 -12.30 -26.35 4.02
C THR A 121 -10.90 -25.84 4.31
N PHE A 122 -10.49 -24.80 3.58
CA PHE A 122 -9.24 -24.09 3.80
C PHE A 122 -9.50 -22.65 4.25
N ALA A 123 -8.73 -22.17 5.21
CA ALA A 123 -8.63 -20.76 5.57
C ALA A 123 -7.46 -20.15 4.79
N CYS A 124 -7.69 -18.97 4.20
CA CYS A 124 -6.71 -18.26 3.39
C CYS A 124 -6.48 -16.87 3.99
N VAL A 125 -5.22 -16.51 4.20
CA VAL A 125 -4.81 -15.17 4.62
C VAL A 125 -3.91 -14.59 3.53
N MET A 126 -4.31 -13.46 2.95
CA MET A 126 -3.54 -12.77 1.92
C MET A 126 -2.97 -11.47 2.50
N HIS A 127 -1.65 -11.30 2.40
CA HIS A 127 -0.96 -10.06 2.74
C HIS A 127 -0.62 -9.35 1.44
N LEU A 128 -1.18 -8.16 1.24
CA LEU A 128 -0.97 -7.35 0.05
C LEU A 128 -0.29 -6.05 0.44
N ARG A 129 0.85 -5.73 -0.19
CA ARG A 129 1.54 -4.45 -0.02
C ARG A 129 1.54 -3.67 -1.34
N PRO A 130 0.62 -2.71 -1.51
CA PRO A 130 0.62 -1.83 -2.67
C PRO A 130 1.87 -0.95 -2.73
N HIS A 131 2.15 -0.37 -3.90
CA HIS A 131 3.16 0.69 -4.01
C HIS A 131 2.76 1.90 -3.16
N PHE A 132 3.68 2.35 -2.29
CA PHE A 132 3.48 3.56 -1.52
C PHE A 132 3.58 4.79 -2.43
N GLN A 133 2.48 5.53 -2.56
CA GLN A 133 2.52 6.92 -2.98
C GLN A 133 2.86 7.77 -1.74
N LEU A 134 3.99 8.46 -1.78
CA LEU A 134 4.47 9.38 -0.74
C LEU A 134 3.48 10.54 -0.59
N ASP A 135 2.53 10.43 0.34
CA ASP A 135 1.60 11.52 0.63
C ASP A 135 2.20 12.58 1.58
N GLN A 136 3.35 12.31 2.20
CA GLN A 136 4.03 13.27 3.09
C GLN A 136 5.53 13.19 2.92
N ILE A 137 6.10 14.19 2.25
CA ILE A 137 7.52 14.50 2.32
C ILE A 137 7.69 15.48 3.49
N PHE A 138 8.38 15.06 4.55
CA PHE A 138 8.86 15.98 5.57
C PHE A 138 10.26 16.42 5.15
N THR A 139 10.39 17.66 4.68
CA THR A 139 11.70 18.25 4.36
C THR A 139 12.21 19.01 5.58
N THR A 140 13.26 18.49 6.22
CA THR A 140 13.97 19.20 7.29
C THR A 140 15.15 19.95 6.69
N PHE A 141 15.16 21.28 6.79
CA PHE A 141 16.32 22.10 6.43
C PHE A 141 17.28 22.17 7.61
N LYS A 142 18.53 21.71 7.42
CA LYS A 142 19.61 21.89 8.39
C LYS A 142 20.63 22.87 7.80
N LEU A 143 20.71 24.06 8.37
CA LEU A 143 21.73 25.05 8.02
C LEU A 143 22.89 24.89 9.00
N VAL A 144 24.07 24.54 8.49
CA VAL A 144 25.32 24.48 9.26
C VAL A 144 26.27 25.49 8.65
N THR A 145 26.88 26.32 9.50
CA THR A 145 27.90 27.29 9.09
C THR A 145 29.06 27.14 10.06
N ASP A 146 30.25 26.89 9.53
CA ASP A 146 31.47 26.91 10.31
C ASP A 146 32.01 28.34 10.36
N VAL A 147 32.24 28.86 11.57
CA VAL A 147 32.96 30.11 11.80
C VAL A 147 34.39 29.76 12.20
N ALA A 148 35.33 29.98 11.30
CA ALA A 148 36.74 29.98 11.66
C ALA A 148 37.05 31.29 12.39
N ILE A 149 37.41 31.21 13.67
CA ILE A 149 37.98 32.35 14.38
C ILE A 149 39.36 32.59 13.78
N ALA A 150 39.57 33.77 13.19
CA ALA A 150 40.86 34.15 12.65
C ALA A 150 41.91 34.09 13.78
N ALA A 151 42.84 33.14 13.70
CA ALA A 151 43.98 33.12 14.59
C ALA A 151 44.76 34.42 14.40
N SER A 152 44.79 35.26 15.43
CA SER A 152 45.61 36.47 15.45
C SER A 152 47.07 36.08 15.24
N ARG A 153 47.62 36.40 14.07
CA ARG A 153 49.06 36.30 13.81
C ARG A 153 49.76 37.39 14.63
N THR A 154 50.49 36.91 15.64
CA THR A 154 51.83 37.35 16.08
C THR A 154 52.09 38.84 16.29
N GLY A 155 52.45 39.15 17.54
CA GLY A 155 53.47 40.12 17.92
C GLY A 155 54.15 39.60 19.18
#